data_AF-A0A5N1BU66-F1
#
_entry.id   AF-A0A5N1BU66-F1
#
_cell.length_a   1.000
_cell.length_b   1.000
_cell.length_c   1.000
_cell.angle_alpha   90.00
_cell.angle_beta   90.00
_cell.angle_gamma   90.00
#
_symmetry.space_group_name_H-M   'P 1'
#
loop_
_entity.id
_entity.type
_entity.pdbx_description
1 polymer ?
#
loop_
_entity_poly.entity_id
_entity_poly.type
_entity_poly.pdbx_seq_one_letter_code
_entity_poly.pdbx_strand_id
1 'polypeptide(L)'
;MANKLSARVIKIGNSQAISLSKTASKLANFQIGDQLELKIENESIQVTKKDNHLKDKIKAFYKNGGLYEEELIDYVTPDEEW
;
A
#
# COMPACT_ATOMS: atom_id res chain seq x y z
N MET A 1 12.72 22.52 6.66
CA MET A 1 11.38 23.13 6.72
C MET A 1 10.34 22.02 6.62
N ALA A 2 9.31 22.02 7.47
CA ALA A 2 8.23 21.04 7.38
C ALA A 2 7.18 21.51 6.36
N ASN A 3 6.80 20.65 5.41
CA ASN A 3 5.74 20.94 4.46
C ASN A 3 4.39 20.78 5.16
N LYS A 4 3.68 21.88 5.38
CA LYS A 4 2.33 21.86 5.96
C LYS A 4 1.30 21.73 4.84
N LEU A 5 0.55 20.64 4.84
CA LEU A 5 -0.53 20.38 3.89
C LEU A 5 -1.83 20.14 4.66
N SER A 6 -2.94 20.54 4.07
CA SER A 6 -4.27 20.29 4.63
C SER A 6 -4.83 18.98 4.12
N ALA A 7 -5.52 18.26 5.00
CA ALA A 7 -6.23 17.03 4.72
C ALA A 7 -7.62 17.09 5.35
N ARG A 8 -8.53 16.21 4.90
CA ARG A 8 -9.87 16.10 5.48
C ARG A 8 -10.19 14.65 5.82
N VAL A 9 -10.84 14.45 6.95
CA VAL A 9 -11.44 13.15 7.31
C VAL A 9 -12.76 13.00 6.56
N ILE A 10 -12.94 11.87 5.88
CA ILE A 10 -14.13 11.50 5.12
C ILE A 10 -14.67 10.16 5.61
N LYS A 11 -16.00 9.97 5.52
CA LYS A 11 -16.65 8.68 5.81
C LYS A 11 -16.52 7.75 4.59
N ILE A 12 -16.07 6.52 4.80
CA ILE A 12 -16.09 5.45 3.80
C ILE A 12 -16.76 4.22 4.42
N GLY A 13 -18.01 3.96 4.01
CA GLY A 13 -18.82 2.89 4.59
C GLY A 13 -18.98 3.03 6.10
N ASN A 14 -18.54 2.01 6.84
CA ASN A 14 -18.50 1.98 8.31
C ASN A 14 -17.20 2.54 8.90
N SER A 15 -16.27 3.00 8.05
CA SER A 15 -14.95 3.48 8.43
C SER A 15 -14.76 4.96 8.09
N GLN A 16 -13.58 5.49 8.43
CA GLN A 16 -13.14 6.83 8.05
C GLN A 16 -11.81 6.75 7.31
N ALA A 17 -11.56 7.73 6.45
CA ALA A 17 -10.31 7.89 5.73
C ALA A 17 -9.82 9.34 5.81
N ILE A 18 -8.50 9.54 5.75
CA ILE A 18 -7.88 10.86 5.61
C ILE A 18 -7.53 11.05 4.13
N SER A 19 -8.03 12.11 3.51
CA SER A 19 -7.66 12.42 2.13
C SER A 19 -6.23 12.94 2.04
N LEU A 20 -5.41 12.31 1.20
CA LEU A 20 -4.08 12.78 0.86
C LEU A 20 -4.09 13.38 -0.55
N SER A 21 -3.60 14.61 -0.68
CA SER A 21 -3.40 15.21 -2.00
C SER A 21 -2.27 14.49 -2.75
N LYS A 22 -2.27 14.56 -4.09
CA LYS A 22 -1.17 14.02 -4.91
C LYS A 22 0.21 14.53 -4.46
N THR A 23 0.26 15.79 -4.02
CA THR A 23 1.48 16.42 -3.49
C THR A 23 1.90 15.78 -2.16
N ALA A 24 0.96 15.57 -1.23
CA ALA A 24 1.25 14.90 0.05
C ALA A 24 1.78 13.49 -0.16
N SER A 25 1.13 12.70 -1.03
CA SER A 25 1.56 11.34 -1.34
C SER A 25 2.96 11.30 -1.95
N LYS A 26 3.28 12.22 -2.88
CA LYS A 26 4.63 12.32 -3.47
C LYS A 26 5.69 12.67 -2.44
N LEU A 27 5.43 13.67 -1.58
CA LEU A 27 6.39 14.09 -0.55
C LEU A 27 6.62 13.02 0.52
N ALA A 28 5.58 12.25 0.86
CA ALA A 28 5.66 11.12 1.78
C ALA A 28 6.12 9.81 1.11
N ASN A 29 6.36 9.83 -0.21
CA ASN A 29 6.67 8.66 -1.03
C ASN A 29 5.62 7.53 -0.92
N PHE A 30 4.35 7.85 -0.69
CA PHE A 30 3.26 6.87 -0.62
C PHE A 30 2.68 6.57 -2.00
N GLN A 31 2.40 5.29 -2.22
CA GLN A 31 1.75 4.77 -3.43
C GLN A 31 0.43 4.08 -3.08
N ILE A 32 -0.48 3.98 -4.06
CA ILE A 32 -1.73 3.23 -3.90
C ILE A 32 -1.36 1.76 -3.66
N GLY A 33 -1.90 1.17 -2.59
CA GLY A 33 -1.61 -0.21 -2.19
C GLY A 33 -0.48 -0.36 -1.16
N ASP A 34 0.23 0.73 -0.81
CA ASP A 34 1.20 0.69 0.29
C ASP A 34 0.50 0.31 1.62
N GLN A 35 1.14 -0.56 2.39
CA GLN A 35 0.76 -0.82 3.76
C GLN A 35 1.38 0.24 4.66
N LEU A 36 0.58 0.81 5.56
CA LEU A 36 1.00 1.88 6.46
C LEU A 36 0.81 1.45 7.90
N GLU A 37 1.65 1.97 8.78
CA GLU A 37 1.52 1.86 10.23
C GLU A 37 1.18 3.23 10.82
N LEU A 38 0.31 3.23 11.82
CA LEU A 38 -0.17 4.43 12.50
C LEU A 38 0.30 4.42 13.93
N LYS A 39 0.98 5.48 14.35
CA LYS A 39 1.34 5.74 15.74
C LYS A 39 0.60 6.99 16.22
N ILE A 40 -0.14 6.86 17.32
CA ILE A 40 -0.95 7.95 17.89
C ILE A 40 -0.29 8.44 19.17
N GLU A 41 0.17 9.68 19.19
CA GLU A 41 0.80 10.32 20.35
C GLU A 41 0.41 11.80 20.39
N ASN A 42 0.03 12.32 21.57
CA ASN A 42 -0.24 13.74 21.81
C ASN A 42 -1.11 14.40 20.72
N GLU A 43 -2.30 13.84 20.46
CA GLU A 43 -3.25 14.32 19.43
C GLU A 43 -2.70 14.33 17.99
N SER A 44 -1.54 13.71 17.76
CA SER A 44 -0.92 13.57 16.45
C SER A 44 -0.97 12.13 15.98
N ILE A 45 -1.09 11.96 14.67
CA ILE A 45 -1.00 10.66 14.00
C ILE A 45 0.26 10.71 13.14
N GLN A 46 1.25 9.89 13.50
CA GLN A 46 2.40 9.64 12.66
C GLN A 46 2.09 8.43 11.77
N VAL A 47 2.25 8.62 10.46
CA VAL A 47 2.01 7.58 9.45
C VAL A 47 3.34 7.21 8.81
N THR A 48 3.72 5.95 8.90
CA THR A 48 4.95 5.41 8.31
C THR A 48 4.63 4.27 7.36
N LYS A 49 5.50 4.04 6.38
CA LYS A 49 5.40 2.80 5.59
C LYS A 49 5.64 1.62 6.52
N LYS A 50 4.74 0.65 6.45
CA LYS A 50 4.98 -0.65 7.04
C LYS A 50 5.87 -1.42 6.09
N ASP A 51 7.01 -1.90 6.60
CA ASP A 51 7.85 -2.79 5.80
C ASP A 51 7.07 -4.04 5.45
N ASN A 52 6.87 -4.23 4.14
CA ASN A 52 6.17 -5.40 3.65
C ASN A 52 7.20 -6.52 3.49
N HIS A 53 7.38 -7.29 4.56
CA HIS A 53 8.19 -8.51 4.56
C HIS A 53 7.70 -9.58 3.59
N LEU A 54 6.61 -9.37 2.83
CA LEU A 54 6.17 -10.34 1.83
C LEU A 54 7.28 -10.70 0.84
N LYS A 55 8.08 -9.71 0.39
CA LYS A 55 9.26 -10.00 -0.45
C LYS A 55 10.28 -10.87 0.27
N ASP A 56 10.52 -10.62 1.56
CA ASP A 56 11.44 -11.43 2.37
C ASP A 56 10.89 -12.83 2.65
N LYS A 57 9.58 -12.96 2.85
CA LYS A 57 8.86 -14.22 3.01
C LYS A 57 8.90 -15.05 1.74
N ILE A 58 8.66 -14.44 0.57
CA ILE A 58 8.78 -15.10 -0.74
C ILE A 58 10.23 -15.54 -0.96
N LYS A 59 11.22 -14.66 -0.69
CA LYS A 59 12.64 -15.04 -0.77
C LYS A 59 12.98 -16.20 0.18
N ALA A 60 12.46 -16.18 1.41
CA ALA A 60 12.69 -17.24 2.39
C ALA A 60 12.02 -18.56 1.97
N PHE A 61 10.82 -18.50 1.39
CA PHE A 61 10.10 -19.66 0.86
C PHE A 61 10.96 -20.40 -0.18
N TYR A 62 11.45 -19.70 -1.21
CA TYR A 62 12.31 -20.31 -2.22
C TYR A 62 13.68 -20.75 -1.66
N LYS A 63 14.29 -19.96 -0.76
CA LYS A 63 15.56 -20.35 -0.10
C LYS A 63 15.45 -21.64 0.72
N ASN A 64 14.29 -21.89 1.31
CA ASN A 64 14.04 -23.07 2.13
C ASN A 64 13.50 -24.26 1.32
N GLY A 65 13.59 -24.22 -0.02
CA GLY A 65 13.17 -25.32 -0.90
C GLY A 65 11.67 -25.36 -1.19
N GLY A 66 10.94 -24.28 -0.88
CA GLY A 66 9.54 -24.13 -1.30
C GLY A 66 9.44 -24.06 -2.82
N LEU A 67 8.52 -24.83 -3.38
CA LEU A 67 8.20 -24.85 -4.81
C LEU A 67 6.78 -24.29 -5.00
N TYR A 68 6.58 -23.56 -6.10
CA TYR A 68 5.28 -23.10 -6.53
C TYR A 68 4.89 -23.92 -7.76
N GLU A 69 3.89 -24.78 -7.62
CA GLU A 69 3.49 -25.79 -8.61
C GLU A 69 2.25 -25.39 -9.42
N GLU A 70 1.71 -24.19 -9.20
CA GLU A 70 0.58 -23.73 -10.01
C GLU A 70 1.06 -23.37 -11.42
N GLU A 71 0.30 -23.84 -12.42
CA GLU A 71 0.54 -23.54 -13.82
C GLU A 71 0.35 -22.02 -14.06
N LEU A 72 1.13 -21.48 -15.00
CA LEU A 72 1.00 -20.09 -15.41
C LEU A 72 -0.40 -19.85 -15.96
N ILE A 73 -1.13 -18.89 -15.39
CA ILE A 73 -2.40 -18.43 -15.94
C ILE A 73 -2.08 -17.70 -17.26
N ASP A 74 -2.46 -18.32 -18.38
CA ASP A 74 -2.46 -17.65 -19.68
C ASP A 74 -3.64 -16.68 -19.72
N TYR A 75 -3.37 -15.40 -19.49
CA TYR A 75 -4.34 -14.34 -19.72
C TYR A 75 -4.48 -14.19 -21.22
N VAL A 76 -5.36 -14.99 -21.84
CA VAL A 76 -5.77 -14.79 -23.22
C VAL A 76 -6.15 -13.32 -23.38
N THR A 77 -5.43 -12.62 -24.25
CA THR A 77 -5.73 -11.25 -24.67
C THR A 77 -7.20 -11.20 -25.05
N PRO A 78 -7.98 -10.18 -24.60
CA PRO A 78 -9.35 -10.07 -25.05
C PRO A 78 -9.32 -9.95 -26.56
N ASP A 79 -9.85 -10.95 -27.25
CA ASP A 79 -10.16 -10.83 -28.67
C ASP A 79 -11.02 -9.57 -28.81
N GLU A 80 -10.57 -8.67 -29.67
CA GLU A 80 -11.35 -7.53 -30.11
C GLU A 80 -12.73 -8.03 -30.54
N GLU A 81 -13.78 -7.65 -29.83
CA GLU A 81 -15.10 -7.42 -30.42
C GLU A 81 -15.92 -6.54 -29.47
N TRP A 82 -16.01 -5.26 -29.85
CA TRP A 82 -16.91 -4.25 -29.30
C TRP A 82 -18.32 -4.45 -29.82
#